data_AF-A0A7V1BIJ4-F1
#
_entry.id   AF-A0A7V1BIJ4-F1
#
_cell.length_a   1.000
_cell.length_b   1.000
_cell.length_c   1.000
_cell.angle_alpha   90.00
_cell.angle_beta   90.00
_cell.angle_gamma   90.00
#
_symmetry.space_group_name_H-M   'P 1'
#
loop_
_entity.id
_entity.type
_entity.pdbx_description
1 polymer ?
#
loop_
_entity_poly.entity_id
_entity_poly.type
_entity_poly.pdbx_seq_one_letter_code
_entity_poly.pdbx_strand_id
1 'polypeptide(L)'
;MRYTIADENHDLWGHLFDEDDGVIERHCRFVYDNEEEELVRADIRVDHRWIRAGRHSLNDLEDSLKDANPEALEDPEAWNLGQSDEMPDWAKEEATPEP
;
A
#
# COMPACT_ATOMS: atom_id res chain seq x y z
N MET A 1 3.46 -11.38 12.95
CA MET A 1 4.03 -10.08 12.52
C MET A 1 2.90 -9.07 12.57
N ARG A 2 3.18 -7.87 13.09
CA ARG A 2 2.17 -6.79 13.15
C ARG A 2 1.85 -6.21 11.77
N TYR A 3 2.85 -5.95 10.94
CA TYR A 3 2.69 -5.25 9.67
C TYR A 3 2.86 -6.16 8.46
N THR A 4 1.99 -5.98 7.47
CA THR A 4 2.14 -6.50 6.10
C THR A 4 2.58 -5.35 5.20
N ILE A 5 3.62 -5.56 4.39
CA ILE A 5 4.36 -4.52 3.71
C ILE A 5 4.54 -4.87 2.24
N ALA A 6 4.12 -3.98 1.35
CA ALA A 6 4.59 -3.94 -0.04
C ALA A 6 5.59 -2.80 -0.17
N ASP A 7 6.82 -3.05 -0.58
CA ASP A 7 7.84 -2.01 -0.80
C ASP A 7 8.95 -2.52 -1.75
N GLU A 8 9.97 -1.71 -2.03
CA GLU A 8 11.02 -2.04 -3.00
C GLU A 8 11.95 -3.20 -2.55
N ASN A 9 11.95 -3.56 -1.26
CA ASN A 9 12.62 -4.77 -0.75
C ASN A 9 11.77 -6.04 -0.94
N HIS A 10 10.50 -5.89 -1.33
CA HIS A 10 9.51 -6.93 -1.55
C HIS A 10 8.87 -6.72 -2.93
N ASP A 11 7.79 -7.44 -3.26
CA ASP A 11 7.03 -7.11 -4.47
C ASP A 11 6.18 -5.86 -4.25
N LEU A 12 6.23 -4.94 -5.22
CA LEU A 12 5.34 -3.78 -5.25
C LEU A 12 3.93 -4.22 -5.62
N TRP A 13 2.94 -3.60 -4.99
CA TRP A 13 1.55 -3.92 -5.26
C TRP A 13 1.05 -3.17 -6.50
N GLY A 14 0.52 -3.90 -7.48
CA GLY A 14 -0.18 -3.30 -8.61
C GLY A 14 -1.64 -3.07 -8.27
N HIS A 15 -2.10 -1.82 -8.29
CA HIS A 15 -3.50 -1.49 -8.00
C HIS A 15 -4.11 -0.59 -9.08
N LEU A 16 -5.37 -0.84 -9.37
CA LEU A 16 -6.19 -0.05 -10.28
C LEU A 16 -6.89 1.05 -9.49
N PHE A 17 -6.39 2.27 -9.60
CA PHE A 17 -7.00 3.43 -8.94
C PHE A 17 -8.03 4.09 -9.87
N ASP A 18 -9.20 4.43 -9.33
CA ASP A 18 -10.18 5.27 -10.02
C ASP A 18 -9.78 6.76 -9.89
N GLU A 19 -9.49 7.41 -11.01
CA GLU A 19 -9.18 8.83 -11.12
C GLU A 19 -10.15 9.54 -12.09
N ASP A 20 -10.14 10.88 -12.12
CA ASP A 20 -11.07 11.69 -12.93
C ASP A 20 -11.10 11.33 -14.43
N ASP A 21 -9.98 10.82 -14.99
CA ASP A 21 -9.86 10.41 -16.40
C ASP A 21 -10.12 8.90 -16.62
N GLY A 22 -10.54 8.18 -15.57
CA GLY A 22 -10.84 6.75 -15.59
C GLY A 22 -9.93 5.92 -14.67
N VAL A 23 -9.89 4.60 -14.92
CA VAL A 23 -9.10 3.66 -14.11
C VAL A 23 -7.66 3.62 -14.61
N ILE A 24 -6.70 3.84 -13.71
CA ILE A 24 -5.26 3.77 -13.99
C ILE A 24 -4.57 2.73 -13.11
N GLU A 25 -3.80 1.84 -13.73
CA GLU A 25 -2.92 0.93 -12.99
C GLU A 25 -1.67 1.67 -12.51
N ARG A 26 -1.39 1.59 -11.22
CA ARG A 26 -0.15 2.10 -10.63
C ARG A 26 0.43 1.10 -9.65
N HIS A 27 1.77 1.05 -9.61
CA HIS A 27 2.45 0.39 -8.50
C HIS A 27 2.36 1.26 -7.24
N CYS A 28 2.01 0.64 -6.13
CA CYS A 28 2.02 1.24 -4.81
C CYS A 28 2.88 0.43 -3.84
N ARG A 29 3.42 1.14 -2.85
CA ARG A 29 3.99 0.55 -1.64
C ARG A 29 3.05 0.86 -0.48
N PHE A 30 2.85 -0.09 0.42
CA PHE A 30 1.92 0.08 1.53
C PHE A 30 2.40 -0.60 2.80
N VAL A 31 1.82 -0.17 3.92
CA VAL A 31 1.92 -0.81 5.22
C VAL A 31 0.51 -0.98 5.77
N TYR A 32 0.13 -2.23 5.99
CA TYR A 32 -1.11 -2.62 6.63
C TYR A 32 -0.82 -3.11 8.05
N ASP A 33 -1.56 -2.62 9.04
CA ASP A 33 -1.51 -3.10 10.43
C ASP A 33 -2.51 -4.23 10.61
N ASN A 34 -2.02 -5.44 10.84
CA ASN A 34 -2.85 -6.63 11.00
C ASN A 34 -3.52 -6.70 12.38
N GLU A 35 -3.03 -5.95 13.38
CA GLU A 35 -3.66 -5.93 14.71
C GLU A 35 -4.84 -4.96 14.75
N GLU A 36 -4.66 -3.76 14.18
CA GLU A 36 -5.73 -2.75 14.09
C GLU A 36 -6.62 -2.94 12.83
N GLU A 37 -6.24 -3.86 11.94
CA GLU A 37 -6.91 -4.18 10.68
C GLU A 37 -7.12 -2.93 9.80
N GLU A 38 -6.06 -2.13 9.61
CA GLU A 38 -6.11 -0.87 8.86
C GLU A 38 -4.87 -0.60 8.01
N LEU A 39 -5.06 0.13 6.91
CA LEU A 39 -4.00 0.59 6.04
C LEU A 39 -3.37 1.87 6.61
N VAL A 40 -2.21 1.72 7.25
CA VAL A 40 -1.54 2.83 7.95
C VAL A 40 -0.88 3.81 6.99
N ARG A 41 -0.29 3.30 5.90
CA ARG A 41 0.39 4.12 4.90
C ARG A 41 0.33 3.48 3.53
N ALA A 42 0.12 4.31 2.52
CA ALA A 42 0.35 3.94 1.12
C ALA A 42 0.99 5.11 0.37
N ASP A 43 1.94 4.80 -0.49
CA ASP A 43 2.49 5.72 -1.47
C ASP A 43 2.33 5.10 -2.87
N ILE A 44 1.97 5.92 -3.85
CA ILE A 44 1.71 5.52 -5.23
C ILE A 44 2.84 6.05 -6.11
N ARG A 45 3.25 5.27 -7.10
CA ARG A 45 4.28 5.67 -8.05
C ARG A 45 3.70 6.51 -9.18
N VAL A 46 4.07 7.78 -9.24
CA VAL A 46 3.67 8.75 -10.29
C VAL A 46 4.93 9.38 -10.88
N ASP A 47 5.11 9.32 -12.20
CA ASP A 47 6.29 9.87 -12.90
C ASP A 47 7.65 9.49 -12.23
N HIS A 48 7.77 8.23 -11.85
CA HIS A 48 8.93 7.64 -11.14
C HIS A 48 9.17 8.15 -9.71
N ARG A 49 8.24 8.92 -9.12
CA ARG A 49 8.30 9.39 -7.73
C ARG A 49 7.25 8.69 -6.88
N TRP A 50 7.57 8.48 -5.60
CA TRP A 50 6.60 8.05 -4.61
C TRP A 50 5.85 9.27 -4.09
N ILE A 51 4.53 9.29 -4.28
CA ILE A 51 3.64 10.32 -3.77
C ILE A 51 2.73 9.65 -2.74
N ARG A 52 2.50 10.29 -1.60
CA ARG A 52 1.57 9.76 -0.60
C ARG A 52 0.18 9.61 -1.21
N ALA A 53 -0.43 8.45 -1.03
CA ALA A 53 -1.80 8.22 -1.45
C ALA A 53 -2.73 9.23 -0.76
N GLY A 54 -3.56 9.90 -1.54
CA GLY A 54 -4.66 10.69 -1.00
C GLY A 54 -5.66 9.79 -0.27
N ARG A 55 -6.53 10.40 0.54
CA ARG A 55 -7.52 9.66 1.34
C ARG A 55 -8.42 8.75 0.50
N HIS A 56 -8.80 9.19 -0.70
CA HIS A 56 -9.61 8.39 -1.61
C HIS A 56 -8.87 7.12 -2.05
N SER A 57 -7.66 7.27 -2.59
CA SER A 57 -6.82 6.15 -3.04
C SER A 57 -6.43 5.21 -1.89
N LEU A 58 -6.25 5.73 -0.67
CA LEU A 58 -5.97 4.90 0.50
C LEU A 58 -7.17 4.02 0.85
N ASN A 59 -8.38 4.59 0.90
CA ASN A 59 -9.60 3.81 1.15
C ASN A 59 -9.84 2.77 0.05
N ASP A 60 -9.64 3.15 -1.22
CA ASP A 60 -9.81 2.27 -2.38
C ASP A 60 -8.82 1.09 -2.34
N LEU A 61 -7.57 1.33 -1.98
CA LEU A 61 -6.57 0.29 -1.78
C LEU A 61 -6.91 -0.60 -0.57
N GLU A 62 -7.36 -0.02 0.53
CA GLU A 62 -7.74 -0.79 1.72
C GLU A 62 -8.94 -1.72 1.44
N ASP A 63 -9.97 -1.22 0.75
CA ASP A 63 -11.13 -2.00 0.33
C ASP A 63 -10.70 -3.17 -0.56
N SER A 64 -9.82 -2.91 -1.54
CA SER A 64 -9.26 -3.95 -2.40
C SER A 64 -8.46 -5.01 -1.64
N LEU A 65 -7.69 -4.63 -0.61
CA LEU A 65 -6.94 -5.58 0.22
C LEU A 65 -7.88 -6.43 1.11
N LYS A 66 -8.96 -5.86 1.63
CA LYS A 66 -9.87 -6.55 2.55
C LYS A 66 -10.93 -7.39 1.83
N ASP A 67 -11.53 -6.86 0.77
CA ASP A 67 -12.69 -7.45 0.11
C ASP A 67 -12.32 -8.21 -1.17
N ALA A 68 -11.40 -7.67 -1.98
CA ALA A 68 -11.05 -8.28 -3.26
C ALA A 68 -9.89 -9.27 -3.16
N ASN A 69 -8.92 -9.01 -2.28
CA ASN A 69 -7.70 -9.81 -2.13
C ASN A 69 -7.38 -10.12 -0.65
N PRO A 70 -8.33 -10.63 0.16
CA PRO A 70 -8.09 -10.94 1.57
C PRO A 70 -6.93 -11.93 1.76
N GLU A 71 -6.74 -12.83 0.78
CA GLU A 71 -5.66 -13.81 0.76
C GLU A 71 -4.27 -13.17 0.82
N ALA A 72 -4.11 -11.93 0.34
CA ALA A 72 -2.85 -11.19 0.43
C ALA A 72 -2.51 -10.75 1.86
N LEU A 73 -3.53 -10.59 2.72
CA LEU A 73 -3.35 -10.33 4.15
C LEU A 73 -3.30 -11.62 4.98
N GLU A 74 -4.00 -12.68 4.55
CA GLU A 74 -4.00 -13.99 5.21
C GLU A 74 -2.70 -14.77 4.98
N ASP A 75 -2.14 -14.73 3.77
CA ASP A 75 -0.86 -15.36 3.40
C ASP A 75 0.04 -14.38 2.61
N PRO A 76 0.64 -13.38 3.28
CA PRO A 76 1.46 -12.36 2.60
C PRO A 76 2.64 -12.95 1.84
N GLU A 77 3.22 -14.06 2.30
CA GLU A 77 4.36 -14.72 1.66
C GLU A 77 4.02 -15.28 0.28
N ALA A 78 2.83 -15.88 0.07
CA ALA A 78 2.39 -16.33 -1.26
C ALA A 78 2.28 -15.20 -2.28
N TRP A 79 2.16 -13.96 -1.81
CA TRP A 79 2.09 -12.74 -2.60
C TRP A 79 3.41 -11.96 -2.61
N ASN A 80 4.51 -12.54 -2.09
CA ASN A 80 5.82 -11.89 -1.93
C ASN A 80 5.77 -10.56 -1.17
N LEU A 81 4.80 -10.40 -0.27
CA LEU A 81 4.71 -9.28 0.63
C LEU A 81 5.61 -9.49 1.84
N GLY A 82 6.20 -8.40 2.32
CA GLY A 82 6.97 -8.39 3.54
C GLY A 82 6.09 -8.49 4.78
N GLN A 83 6.62 -9.10 5.83
CA GLN A 83 6.01 -9.08 7.15
C GLN A 83 7.02 -8.64 8.20
N SER A 84 6.61 -7.75 9.10
CA SER A 84 7.49 -7.18 10.13
C SER A 84 6.72 -6.81 11.38
N ASP A 85 7.35 -6.85 12.55
CA ASP A 85 6.78 -6.31 13.79
C ASP A 85 7.02 -4.80 13.91
N GLU A 86 7.89 -4.24 13.07
CA GLU A 86 8.20 -2.82 13.02
C GLU A 86 7.84 -2.22 11.65
N MET A 87 7.31 -0.99 11.68
CA MET A 87 7.01 -0.24 10.48
C MET A 87 8.31 0.14 9.74
N PRO A 88 8.35 0.05 8.40
CA PRO A 88 9.53 0.41 7.64
C PRO A 88 9.82 1.91 7.70
N ASP A 89 11.09 2.30 7.58
CA ASP A 89 11.52 3.70 7.74
C ASP A 89 10.80 4.66 6.80
N TRP A 90 10.61 4.27 5.54
CA TRP A 90 9.91 5.10 4.55
C TRP A 90 8.46 5.43 4.94
N ALA A 91 7.80 4.57 5.72
CA ALA A 91 6.44 4.78 6.19
C ALA A 91 6.38 5.62 7.46
N LYS A 92 7.46 5.63 8.26
CA LYS A 92 7.64 6.51 9.42
C LYS A 92 7.96 7.95 9.01
N GLU A 93 8.54 8.15 7.82
CA GLU A 93 8.90 9.46 7.30
C GLU A 93 7.66 10.33 6.97
N GLU A 94 7.76 11.63 7.29
CA GLU A 94 6.81 12.62 6.81
C GLU A 94 6.89 12.67 5.29
N ALA A 95 5.75 12.44 4.62
CA ALA A 95 5.69 12.47 3.17
C ALA A 95 6.17 13.83 2.65
N THR A 96 6.88 13.85 1.52
CA THR A 96 7.03 15.09 0.76
C THR A 96 5.62 15.53 0.34
N PRO A 97 5.12 16.70 0.75
CA PRO A 97 3.82 17.18 0.31
C PRO A 97 3.81 17.31 -1.22
N GLU A 98 2.64 17.07 -1.83
CA GLU A 98 2.44 17.35 -3.25
C GLU A 98 2.85 18.82 -3.56
N PRO A 99 3.58 19.07 -4.67
CA PRO A 99 3.95 20.42 -5.08
C PRO A 99 2.77 21.27 -5.56
#